data_AF-A0A7C1ILI5-F1
#
_entry.id   AF-A0A7C1ILI5-F1
#
_cell.length_a   1.000
_cell.length_b   1.000
_cell.length_c   1.000
_cell.angle_alpha   90.00
_cell.angle_beta   90.00
_cell.angle_gamma   90.00
#
_symmetry.space_group_name_H-M   'P 1'
#
loop_
_entity.id
_entity.type
_entity.pdbx_description
1 polymer ?
#
loop_
_entity_poly.entity_id
_entity_poly.type
_entity_poly.pdbx_seq_one_letter_code
_entity_poly.pdbx_strand_id
1 'polypeptide(L)' 'RTFKVEQTGQEIEGLIQIDTAVNPGNSGGPLLNRSGHVVGIVTGLLNPTDGNFFVGIGFAVPITTAVGGMGSPPY' A
#
# COMPACT_ATOMS: atom_id res chain seq x y z
N ARG A 1 -1.14 -7.06 9.49
CA ARG A 1 -1.07 -8.15 8.48
C ARG A 1 0.25 -7.98 7.75
N THR A 2 0.94 -9.09 7.47
CA THR A 2 2.26 -9.15 6.83
C THR A 2 2.08 -9.71 5.42
N PHE A 3 2.71 -9.08 4.43
CA PHE A 3 2.61 -9.45 3.03
C PHE A 3 4.01 -9.70 2.46
N LYS A 4 4.18 -10.77 1.68
CA LYS A 4 5.44 -11.09 1.00
C LYS A 4 5.38 -10.61 -0.44
N VAL A 5 6.38 -9.84 -0.85
CA VAL A 5 6.58 -9.51 -2.27
C VAL A 5 7.45 -10.60 -2.88
N GLU A 6 6.83 -11.48 -3.66
CA GLU A 6 7.49 -12.64 -4.31
C GLU A 6 8.72 -12.27 -5.14
N GLN A 7 8.74 -11.07 -5.75
CA GLN A 7 9.86 -10.64 -6.61
C GLN A 7 11.07 -10.09 -5.84
N THR A 8 10.92 -9.68 -4.58
CA THR A 8 12.01 -9.05 -3.79
C THR A 8 12.29 -9.77 -2.47
N GLY A 9 11.47 -10.77 -2.10
CA GLY A 9 11.56 -11.44 -0.79
C GLY A 9 11.22 -10.51 0.38
N GLN A 10 10.70 -9.31 0.09
CA GLN A 10 10.49 -8.27 1.08
C GLN A 10 9.15 -8.49 1.78
N GLU A 11 9.21 -8.69 3.10
CA GLU A 11 8.03 -8.71 3.96
C GLU A 11 7.62 -7.27 4.27
N ILE A 12 6.43 -6.89 3.80
CA ILE A 12 5.83 -5.58 4.05
C ILE A 12 4.70 -5.76 5.07
N GLU A 13 4.90 -5.19 6.25
CA GLU A 13 3.92 -5.22 7.33
C GLU A 13 3.12 -3.92 7.40
N GLY A 14 1.91 -4.01 7.94
CA GLY A 14 1.11 -2.83 8.28
C GLY A 14 0.44 -2.14 7.09
N LEU A 15 0.32 -2.79 5.93
CA LEU A 15 -0.40 -2.24 4.79
C LEU A 15 -1.90 -2.05 5.06
N ILE A 16 -2.46 -1.01 4.47
CA ILE A 16 -3.90 -0.77 4.41
C ILE A 16 -4.44 -1.53 3.20
N GLN A 17 -5.37 -2.44 3.44
CA GLN A 17 -6.13 -3.09 2.38
C GLN A 17 -7.25 -2.15 1.91
N ILE A 18 -7.36 -1.96 0.60
CA ILE A 18 -8.41 -1.15 -0.03
C ILE A 18 -9.23 -2.00 -0.98
N ASP A 19 -10.55 -1.87 -0.89
CA ASP A 19 -11.52 -2.53 -1.77
C ASP A 19 -11.92 -1.55 -2.88
N THR A 20 -10.94 -1.24 -3.73
CA THR A 20 -11.12 -0.38 -4.90
C THR A 20 -10.34 -0.96 -6.06
N ALA A 21 -10.81 -0.74 -7.29
CA ALA A 21 -10.03 -1.05 -8.47
C ALA A 21 -8.71 -0.28 -8.44
N VAL A 22 -7.59 -1.00 -8.44
CA VAL A 22 -6.25 -0.43 -8.50
C VAL A 22 -5.66 -0.77 -9.86
N ASN A 23 -5.65 0.19 -10.77
CA ASN A 23 -5.08 0.02 -12.10
C ASN A 23 -3.72 0.74 -12.19
N PRO A 24 -2.85 0.38 -13.16
CA PRO A 24 -1.69 1.20 -13.48
C PRO A 24 -2.10 2.68 -13.62
N GLY A 25 -1.40 3.57 -12.93
CA GLY A 25 -1.73 5.00 -12.84
C GLY A 25 -2.39 5.42 -11.52
N ASN A 26 -2.99 4.49 -10.75
CA ASN A 26 -3.45 4.79 -9.39
C ASN A 26 -2.31 4.70 -8.36
N SER A 27 -1.28 3.88 -8.65
CA SER A 27 -0.08 3.77 -7.80
C SER A 27 0.63 5.12 -7.67
N GLY A 28 1.00 5.48 -6.45
CA GLY A 28 1.63 6.77 -6.09
C GLY A 28 0.63 7.86 -5.67
N GLY A 29 -0.67 7.65 -5.91
CA GLY A 29 -1.72 8.59 -5.49
C GLY A 29 -2.06 8.50 -3.99
N PRO A 30 -2.66 9.56 -3.41
CA PRO A 30 -3.06 9.56 -2.00
C PRO A 30 -4.32 8.72 -1.75
N LEU A 31 -4.29 7.93 -0.68
CA LEU A 31 -5.50 7.34 -0.09
C LEU A 31 -6.09 8.34 0.91
N LEU A 32 -7.33 8.77 0.66
CA LEU A 32 -8.01 9.77 1.48
C LEU A 32 -9.10 9.16 2.36
N ASN A 33 -9.28 9.68 3.57
CA ASN A 33 -10.49 9.43 4.35
C ASN A 33 -11.62 10.38 3.95
N ARG A 34 -12.82 10.19 4.52
CA ARG A 34 -14.03 10.98 4.18
C ARG A 34 -13.90 12.47 4.47
N SER A 35 -12.94 12.87 5.30
CA SER A 35 -12.65 14.28 5.60
C SER A 35 -11.60 14.88 4.66
N GLY A 36 -11.09 14.11 3.69
CA GLY A 36 -10.05 14.55 2.75
C GLY A 36 -8.62 14.45 3.30
N HIS A 37 -8.41 13.85 4.47
CA HIS A 37 -7.05 13.65 5.00
C HIS A 37 -6.37 12.47 4.32
N VAL A 38 -5.07 12.62 4.03
CA VAL A 38 -4.22 11.53 3.54
C VAL A 38 -3.96 10.53 4.66
N VAL A 39 -4.29 9.26 4.42
CA VAL A 39 -4.06 8.15 5.36
C VAL A 39 -3.07 7.11 4.83
N GLY A 40 -2.75 7.17 3.53
CA GLY A 40 -1.74 6.30 2.92
C GLY A 40 -1.41 6.66 1.49
N ILE A 41 -0.48 5.90 0.90
CA ILE A 41 -0.06 6.00 -0.50
C ILE A 41 -0.42 4.69 -1.20
N VAL A 42 -1.23 4.76 -2.26
CA VAL A 42 -1.61 3.58 -3.04
C VAL A 42 -0.38 2.98 -3.70
N THR A 43 -0.10 1.70 -3.44
CA THR A 43 1.11 1.05 -3.96
C THR A 43 0.80 0.12 -5.14
N GLY A 44 -0.36 -0.51 -5.18
CA GLY A 44 -0.72 -1.43 -6.25
C GLY A 44 -1.59 -2.59 -5.78
N LEU A 45 -1.76 -3.55 -6.68
CA LEU A 45 -2.34 -4.86 -6.38
C LEU A 45 -1.22 -5.82 -6.01
N LEU A 46 -1.39 -6.56 -4.93
CA LEU A 46 -0.51 -7.68 -4.58
C LEU A 46 -1.35 -8.94 -4.64
N ASN A 47 -0.91 -9.94 -5.39
CA ASN A 47 -1.54 -11.25 -5.35
C ASN A 47 -0.88 -12.04 -4.22
N PRO A 48 -1.55 -12.28 -3.09
CA PRO A 48 -0.95 -12.95 -1.94
C PRO A 48 -0.87 -14.47 -2.12
N THR A 49 -1.08 -14.97 -3.34
CA THR A 49 -1.14 -16.38 -3.66
C THR A 49 -0.37 -16.64 -4.95
N ASP A 50 0.44 -17.70 -4.96
CA ASP A 50 1.20 -18.16 -6.13
C ASP A 50 0.30 -18.86 -7.17
N GLY A 51 -1.01 -18.84 -6.96
CA GLY A 51 -2.00 -19.41 -7.86
C GLY A 51 -2.19 -18.53 -9.09
N ASN A 52 -2.50 -19.16 -10.22
CA ASN A 52 -2.84 -18.49 -11.48
C ASN A 52 -4.17 -17.69 -11.45
N PHE A 53 -4.77 -17.49 -10.27
CA PHE A 53 -5.95 -16.66 -10.07
C PHE A 53 -5.56 -15.37 -9.37
N PHE A 54 -6.12 -14.28 -9.86
CA PHE A 54 -5.84 -12.95 -9.37
C PHE A 54 -6.87 -12.54 -8.33
N VAL A 55 -6.45 -12.48 -7.06
CA VAL A 55 -7.25 -11.92 -5.97
C VAL A 55 -6.94 -10.44 -5.96
N GLY A 56 -7.71 -9.63 -6.71
CA GLY A 56 -7.46 -8.21 -6.92
C GLY A 56 -7.61 -7.36 -5.66
N ILE A 57 -6.70 -7.53 -4.70
CA ILE A 57 -6.68 -6.80 -3.42
C ILE A 57 -5.75 -5.60 -3.58
N GLY A 58 -6.33 -4.40 -3.44
CA GLY A 58 -5.57 -3.16 -3.42
C GLY A 58 -4.85 -2.95 -2.10
N PHE A 59 -3.66 -2.36 -2.16
CA PHE A 59 -2.89 -1.99 -0.97
C PHE A 59 -2.41 -0.55 -1.02
N ALA A 60 -2.29 0.03 0.18
CA ALA A 60 -1.63 1.30 0.43
C ALA A 60 -0.66 1.21 1.62
N VAL A 61 0.45 1.92 1.51
CA VAL A 61 1.41 2.10 2.62
C VAL A 61 0.84 3.20 3.55
N PRO A 62 0.76 2.99 4.87
CA PRO A 62 0.32 4.04 5.79
C PRO A 62 1.19 5.28 5.70
N ILE A 63 0.58 6.47 5.74
CA ILE A 63 1.34 7.72 5.67
C ILE A 63 2.30 7.89 6.86
N THR A 64 1.97 7.31 8.01
CA THR A 64 2.83 7.28 9.20
C THR A 64 4.14 6.52 8.95
N THR A 65 4.10 5.45 8.14
CA THR A 65 5.30 4.70 7.75
C THR A 65 6.19 5.54 6.84
N ALA A 66 5.59 6.28 5.91
CA ALA A 66 6.34 7.19 5.03
C ALA A 66 6.99 8.33 5.83
N VAL A 67 6.27 8.93 6.78
CA VAL A 67 6.80 9.98 7.67
C VAL A 67 7.93 9.45 8.57
N GLY A 68 7.77 8.25 9.14
CA GLY A 68 8.80 7.64 9.98
C GLY A 68 10.07 7.23 9.22
N GLY A 69 9.92 6.75 7.98
CA GLY A 69 11.05 6.37 7.11
C GLY A 69 11.82 7.55 6.51
N MET A 70 11.21 8.73 6.43
CA MET A 70 11.84 9.94 5.90
C MET A 70 12.79 10.62 6.89
N GLY A 71 12.89 10.09 8.12
CA GLY A 71 13.44 10.84 9.25
C GLY A 71 12.47 11.96 9.64
N SER A 72 12.30 12.19 10.93
CA SER A 72 11.56 13.36 11.41
C SER A 72 12.08 14.61 10.68
N PRO A 73 11.22 15.50 10.17
CA PRO A 73 11.68 16.76 9.61
C PRO A 73 12.54 17.49 10.66
N PRO A 74 13.64 18.16 10.27
CA PRO A 74 14.58 18.79 11.20
C PRO A 74 14.02 20.05 11.88
N TYR A 75 12.70 20.22 11.97
CA TYR A 75 12.03 21.36 12.60
C TYR A 75 10.78 20.94 13.36
#